data_AF-A0A9D7PGQ2-F1
#
_entry.id   AF-A0A9D7PGQ2-F1
#
_cell.length_a   1.000
_cell.length_b   1.000
_cell.length_c   1.000
_cell.angle_alpha   90.00
_cell.angle_beta   90.00
_cell.angle_gamma   90.00
#
_symmetry.space_group_name_H-M   'P 1'
#
loop_
_entity.id
_entity.type
_entity.pdbx_description
1 polymer ?
#
loop_
_entity_poly.entity_id
_entity_poly.type
_entity_poly.pdbx_seq_one_letter_code
_entity_poly.pdbx_strand_id
1 'polypeptide(L)'
;MDLTLIETMPLGDIDGDRTEQFLPLSVVRDRLARTWTLEDIPFTTGGPARYVRVRETGGRIGFITPLTHNFCETCNRVRVTCTGTLYMCLGQEDATDLRAPLRSSESDEPLYRAIEDAISRKPKGHDFAIGRLASTPAIGRHMSVTGG
;
A
#
# COMPACT_ATOMS: atom_id res chain seq x y z
N MET A 1 -11.03 2.94 21.58
CA MET A 1 -10.55 1.92 20.63
C MET A 1 -10.53 2.54 19.26
N ASP A 2 -9.46 2.34 18.50
CA ASP A 2 -9.29 2.90 17.16
C ASP A 2 -9.43 1.79 16.12
N LEU A 3 -10.07 2.08 15.00
CA LEU A 3 -10.27 1.14 13.89
C LEU A 3 -9.72 1.77 12.61
N THR A 4 -9.10 0.97 11.74
CA THR A 4 -8.69 1.43 10.40
C THR A 4 -9.23 0.48 9.34
N LEU A 5 -9.91 1.05 8.35
CA LEU A 5 -10.46 0.34 7.20
C LEU A 5 -9.55 0.57 5.99
N ILE A 6 -9.36 -0.46 5.18
CA ILE A 6 -8.46 -0.45 4.03
C ILE A 6 -9.24 -0.98 2.81
N GLU A 7 -9.18 -0.28 1.68
CA GLU A 7 -9.75 -0.83 0.43
C GLU A 7 -8.98 -2.07 -0.02
N THR A 8 -9.73 -3.07 -0.45
CA THR A 8 -9.18 -4.32 -1.01
C THR A 8 -8.37 -4.02 -2.27
N MET A 9 -7.06 -4.31 -2.26
CA MET A 9 -6.18 -4.15 -3.42
C MET A 9 -6.14 -5.42 -4.30
N PRO A 10 -6.03 -5.32 -5.64
CA PRO A 10 -5.98 -6.48 -6.54
C PRO A 10 -4.54 -7.01 -6.74
N LEU A 11 -3.88 -7.46 -5.67
CA LEU A 11 -2.49 -7.98 -5.69
C LEU A 11 -2.41 -9.51 -5.59
N GLY A 12 -1.63 -10.14 -6.48
CA GLY A 12 -1.43 -11.59 -6.54
C GLY A 12 -2.63 -12.34 -7.12
N ASP A 13 -2.38 -13.54 -7.64
CA ASP A 13 -3.41 -14.44 -8.18
C ASP A 13 -4.03 -15.28 -7.06
N ILE A 14 -5.33 -15.15 -6.84
CA ILE A 14 -6.02 -15.75 -5.69
C ILE A 14 -7.34 -16.31 -6.15
N ASP A 15 -7.77 -17.43 -5.57
CA ASP A 15 -9.10 -17.99 -5.80
C ASP A 15 -10.18 -16.98 -5.40
N GLY A 16 -10.88 -16.43 -6.41
CA GLY A 16 -12.01 -15.52 -6.27
C GLY A 16 -11.77 -14.11 -6.83
N ASP A 17 -12.81 -13.50 -7.40
CA ASP A 17 -12.72 -12.16 -7.99
C ASP A 17 -12.68 -11.08 -6.90
N ARG A 18 -11.50 -10.47 -6.68
CA ARG A 18 -11.32 -9.36 -5.72
C ARG A 18 -12.18 -8.14 -6.04
N THR A 19 -12.65 -7.98 -7.28
CA THR A 19 -13.55 -6.89 -7.63
C THR A 19 -14.92 -7.03 -6.98
N GLU A 20 -15.36 -8.26 -6.66
CA GLU A 20 -16.59 -8.49 -5.89
C GLU A 20 -16.45 -8.11 -4.41
N GLN A 21 -15.22 -8.08 -3.90
CA GLN A 21 -14.89 -7.72 -2.51
C GLN A 21 -14.49 -6.25 -2.36
N PHE A 22 -14.50 -5.48 -3.45
CA PHE A 22 -14.15 -4.07 -3.43
C PHE A 22 -15.37 -3.23 -3.04
N LEU A 23 -15.24 -2.49 -1.95
CA LEU A 23 -16.18 -1.46 -1.53
C LEU A 23 -15.41 -0.15 -1.34
N PRO A 24 -15.67 0.89 -2.16
CA PRO A 24 -15.08 2.20 -1.96
C PRO A 24 -15.29 2.71 -0.53
N LEU A 25 -14.22 3.16 0.13
CA LEU A 25 -14.36 3.65 1.50
C LEU A 25 -15.13 4.98 1.58
N SER A 26 -15.28 5.71 0.47
CA SER A 26 -16.21 6.83 0.38
C SER A 26 -17.65 6.39 0.67
N VAL A 27 -18.10 5.28 0.07
CA VAL A 27 -19.43 4.70 0.32
C VAL A 27 -19.57 4.24 1.78
N VAL A 28 -18.51 3.66 2.34
CA VAL A 28 -18.51 3.27 3.76
C VAL A 28 -18.64 4.49 4.65
N ARG A 29 -17.84 5.54 4.42
CA ARG A 29 -17.89 6.81 5.16
C ARG A 29 -19.29 7.42 5.09
N ASP A 30 -19.90 7.47 3.90
CA ASP A 30 -21.25 8.00 3.72
C ASP A 30 -22.31 7.20 4.48
N ARG A 31 -22.19 5.87 4.53
CA ARG A 31 -23.10 5.01 5.30
C ARG A 31 -22.93 5.24 6.80
N LEU A 32 -21.70 5.32 7.29
CA LEU A 32 -21.41 5.61 8.70
C LEU A 32 -21.95 6.99 9.12
N ALA A 33 -21.82 7.99 8.24
CA ALA A 33 -22.29 9.35 8.47
C ALA A 33 -23.82 9.46 8.58
N ARG A 34 -24.59 8.45 8.16
CA ARG A 34 -26.06 8.41 8.36
C ARG A 34 -26.45 8.12 9.81
N THR A 35 -25.56 7.51 10.59
CA THR A 35 -25.82 7.09 11.97
C THR A 35 -24.97 7.86 12.99
N TRP A 36 -23.77 8.28 12.59
CA TRP A 36 -22.79 8.93 13.47
C TRP A 36 -22.24 10.23 12.88
N THR A 37 -21.83 11.14 13.75
CA THR A 37 -21.16 12.38 13.33
C THR A 37 -19.66 12.15 13.16
N LEU A 38 -19.20 12.19 11.92
CA LEU A 38 -17.78 12.03 11.57
C LEU A 38 -17.12 13.41 11.39
N GLU A 39 -16.15 13.73 12.23
CA GLU A 39 -15.37 14.97 12.17
C GLU A 39 -13.97 14.67 11.63
N ASP A 40 -13.57 15.29 10.53
CA ASP A 40 -12.21 15.18 10.01
C ASP A 40 -11.22 15.81 11.00
N ILE A 41 -10.15 15.08 11.31
CA ILE A 41 -9.12 15.53 12.25
C ILE A 41 -7.75 15.54 11.57
N PRO A 42 -6.85 16.50 11.91
CA PRO A 42 -5.51 16.57 11.33
C PRO A 42 -4.55 15.50 11.91
N PHE A 43 -5.09 14.48 12.57
CA PHE A 43 -4.30 13.41 13.16
C PHE A 43 -3.68 12.54 12.06
N THR A 44 -2.38 12.31 12.15
CA THR A 44 -1.61 11.49 11.20
C THR A 44 -0.75 10.48 11.95
N THR A 45 -0.38 9.41 11.25
CA THR A 45 0.59 8.41 11.71
C THR A 45 1.66 8.22 10.63
N GLY A 46 2.60 7.29 10.81
CA GLY A 46 3.48 6.86 9.69
C GLY A 46 2.72 6.12 8.57
N GLY A 47 1.42 5.87 8.75
CA GLY A 47 0.48 5.27 7.81
C GLY A 47 -0.16 6.29 6.85
N PRO A 48 -0.65 5.86 5.67
CA PRO A 48 -1.39 6.72 4.75
C PRO A 48 -2.85 6.98 5.19
N ALA A 49 -3.24 6.53 6.37
CA ALA A 49 -4.62 6.60 6.83
C ALA A 49 -5.04 8.05 7.10
N ARG A 50 -6.24 8.40 6.61
CA ARG A 50 -6.92 9.65 6.94
C ARG A 50 -7.93 9.38 8.04
N TYR A 51 -7.90 10.18 9.10
CA TYR A 51 -8.66 9.89 10.31
C TYR A 51 -9.84 10.83 10.49
N VAL A 52 -10.94 10.26 10.98
CA VAL A 52 -12.08 11.00 11.53
C VAL A 52 -12.28 10.65 12.98
N ARG A 53 -12.83 11.58 13.76
CA ARG A 53 -13.37 11.34 15.10
C ARG A 53 -14.87 11.09 15.00
N VAL A 54 -15.35 10.05 15.65
CA VAL A 54 -16.78 9.78 15.85
C VAL A 54 -17.22 10.52 17.10
N ARG A 55 -18.03 11.58 16.98
CA ARG A 55 -18.35 12.45 18.12
C ARG A 55 -19.05 11.72 19.26
N GLU A 56 -19.94 10.80 18.94
CA GLU A 56 -20.80 10.09 19.89
C GLU A 56 -20.01 9.11 20.76
N THR A 57 -18.94 8.50 20.23
CA THR A 57 -18.12 7.51 20.95
C THR A 57 -16.77 8.07 21.39
N GLY A 58 -16.35 9.21 20.84
CA GLY A 58 -15.01 9.76 20.98
C GLY A 58 -13.92 8.94 20.26
N GLY A 59 -14.26 7.83 19.62
CA GLY A 59 -13.34 6.93 18.92
C GLY A 59 -12.86 7.50 17.58
N ARG A 60 -11.81 6.89 17.03
CA ARG A 60 -11.24 7.27 15.73
C ARG A 60 -11.39 6.17 14.69
N ILE A 61 -11.73 6.57 13.47
CA ILE A 61 -11.77 5.67 12.31
C ILE A 61 -10.78 6.20 11.28
N GLY A 62 -9.83 5.34 10.87
CA GLY A 62 -8.92 5.59 9.77
C GLY A 62 -9.42 4.99 8.46
N PHE A 63 -9.21 5.69 7.36
CA PHE A 63 -9.50 5.21 6.01
C PHE A 63 -8.22 5.18 5.18
N ILE A 64 -7.90 4.01 4.60
CA ILE A 64 -6.78 3.82 3.67
C ILE A 64 -7.36 3.45 2.29
N THR A 65 -7.19 4.35 1.33
CA THR A 65 -7.81 4.30 -0.01
C THR A 65 -6.76 4.14 -1.12
N PRO A 66 -6.08 2.99 -1.24
CA PRO A 66 -5.03 2.78 -2.24
C PRO A 66 -5.53 2.89 -3.68
N LEU A 67 -6.85 2.81 -3.91
CA LEU A 67 -7.46 2.82 -5.24
C LEU A 67 -8.20 4.11 -5.53
N THR A 68 -9.21 4.44 -4.71
CA THR A 68 -10.12 5.56 -5.01
C THR A 68 -9.48 6.93 -4.78
N HIS A 69 -8.49 6.99 -3.89
CA HIS A 69 -7.73 8.20 -3.62
C HIS A 69 -6.31 7.82 -3.19
N ASN A 70 -5.49 7.47 -4.17
CA ASN A 70 -4.12 7.00 -3.95
C ASN A 70 -3.27 8.03 -3.16
N PHE A 71 -2.18 7.53 -2.57
CA PHE A 71 -1.25 8.30 -1.74
C PHE A 71 0.20 8.06 -2.17
N CYS A 72 0.41 7.69 -3.43
CA CYS A 72 1.74 7.37 -3.95
C CYS A 72 2.68 8.58 -3.95
N GLU A 73 2.15 9.78 -4.17
CA GLU A 73 2.92 11.03 -4.18
C GLU A 73 3.69 11.27 -2.88
N THR A 74 3.12 10.86 -1.74
CA THR A 74 3.74 10.99 -0.41
C THR A 74 4.36 9.68 0.09
N CYS A 75 4.39 8.63 -0.75
CA CYS A 75 4.86 7.31 -0.34
C CYS A 75 6.39 7.24 -0.31
N ASN A 76 6.94 7.17 0.90
CA ASN A 76 8.37 7.05 1.18
C ASN A 76 8.82 5.62 1.53
N ARG A 77 8.03 4.60 1.15
CA ARG A 77 8.32 3.20 1.51
C ARG A 77 8.94 2.40 0.38
N VAL A 78 9.87 1.54 0.78
CA VAL A 78 10.42 0.41 0.02
C VAL A 78 10.40 -0.82 0.92
N ARG A 79 10.50 -2.02 0.34
CA ARG A 79 10.44 -3.29 1.10
C ARG A 79 11.58 -4.20 0.70
N VAL A 80 12.20 -4.85 1.67
CA VAL A 80 13.20 -5.89 1.43
C VAL A 80 12.59 -7.22 1.84
N THR A 81 12.62 -8.20 0.94
CA THR A 81 12.14 -9.55 1.23
C THR A 81 13.13 -10.30 2.13
N CYS A 82 12.70 -11.42 2.71
CA CYS A 82 13.58 -12.30 3.48
C CYS A 82 14.76 -12.89 2.65
N THR A 83 14.65 -12.89 1.32
CA THR A 83 15.72 -13.33 0.40
C THR A 83 16.71 -12.21 0.05
N GLY A 84 16.50 -10.99 0.56
CA GLY A 84 17.36 -9.84 0.28
C GLY A 84 17.04 -9.11 -1.03
N THR A 85 15.80 -9.22 -1.53
CA THR A 85 15.36 -8.51 -2.74
C THR A 85 14.63 -7.24 -2.35
N LEU A 86 15.09 -6.10 -2.86
CA LEU A 86 14.48 -4.78 -2.68
C LEU A 86 13.39 -4.54 -3.73
N TYR A 87 12.20 -4.20 -3.26
CA TYR A 87 11.07 -3.73 -4.07
C TYR A 87 10.77 -2.27 -3.75
N MET A 88 10.75 -1.43 -4.78
CA MET A 88 10.52 0.02 -4.63
C MET A 88 9.03 0.37 -4.51
N CYS A 89 8.16 -0.52 -4.97
CA CYS A 89 6.72 -0.33 -4.96
C CYS A 89 6.02 -1.66 -4.70
N LEU A 90 4.95 -1.62 -3.90
CA LEU A 90 4.12 -2.79 -3.66
C LEU A 90 3.39 -3.23 -4.93
N GLY A 91 3.01 -2.30 -5.79
CA GLY A 91 2.19 -2.51 -6.99
C GLY A 91 2.94 -2.63 -8.32
N GLN A 92 4.26 -2.86 -8.30
CA GLN A 92 5.09 -3.05 -9.51
C GLN A 92 6.05 -4.23 -9.32
N GLU A 93 6.51 -4.83 -10.41
CA GLU A 93 7.41 -6.00 -10.39
C GLU A 93 8.91 -5.65 -10.39
N ASP A 94 9.29 -4.38 -10.67
CA ASP A 94 10.70 -3.97 -10.63
C ASP A 94 11.30 -4.16 -9.23
N ALA A 95 12.50 -4.74 -9.20
CA ALA A 95 13.17 -5.18 -8.00
C ALA A 95 14.70 -5.20 -8.16
N THR A 96 15.44 -5.19 -7.06
CA THR A 96 16.92 -5.23 -7.06
C THR A 96 17.42 -6.27 -6.07
N ASP A 97 18.37 -7.11 -6.48
CA ASP A 97 19.06 -8.02 -5.56
C ASP A 97 20.09 -7.26 -4.73
N LEU A 98 19.90 -7.22 -3.41
CA LEU A 98 20.85 -6.64 -2.47
C LEU A 98 21.82 -7.68 -1.89
N ARG A 99 21.53 -8.98 -2.04
CA ARG A 99 22.32 -10.06 -1.45
C ARG A 99 23.64 -10.25 -2.20
N ALA A 100 23.61 -10.24 -3.53
CA ALA A 100 24.84 -10.34 -4.34
C ALA A 100 25.84 -9.20 -4.04
N PRO A 101 25.46 -7.90 -4.12
CA PRO A 101 26.40 -6.82 -3.84
C PRO A 101 26.92 -6.84 -2.40
N LEU A 102 26.06 -7.10 -1.41
CA LEU A 102 26.45 -7.23 0.00
C LEU A 102 27.48 -8.35 0.23
N ARG A 103 27.46 -9.42 -0.56
CA ARG A 103 28.39 -10.56 -0.43
C ARG A 103 29.62 -10.46 -1.33
N SER A 104 29.66 -9.50 -2.24
CA SER A 104 30.71 -9.40 -3.27
C SER A 104 31.99 -8.72 -2.80
N SER A 105 31.93 -8.01 -1.67
CA SER A 105 33.02 -7.18 -1.15
C SER A 105 32.91 -7.05 0.37
N GLU A 106 34.03 -6.74 1.03
CA GLU A 106 34.04 -6.29 2.44
C GLU A 106 33.57 -4.84 2.59
N SER A 107 33.54 -4.08 1.49
CA SER A 107 33.01 -2.72 1.45
C SER A 107 31.51 -2.71 1.16
N ASP A 108 30.76 -1.85 1.85
CA ASP A 108 29.34 -1.60 1.61
C ASP A 108 29.05 -0.76 0.35
N GLU A 109 30.08 -0.19 -0.29
CA GLU A 109 29.94 0.68 -1.46
C GLU A 109 29.11 0.05 -2.61
N PRO A 110 29.29 -1.23 -2.99
CA PRO A 110 28.45 -1.86 -4.02
C PRO A 110 26.99 -1.97 -3.59
N LEU A 111 26.72 -2.15 -2.30
CA LEU A 111 25.36 -2.21 -1.76
C LEU A 111 24.70 -0.83 -1.82
N TYR A 112 25.42 0.23 -1.43
CA TYR A 112 24.88 1.59 -1.48
C TYR A 112 24.53 2.00 -2.91
N ARG A 113 25.39 1.71 -3.88
CA ARG A 113 25.09 1.96 -5.31
C ARG A 113 23.85 1.20 -5.77
N ALA A 114 23.73 -0.07 -5.42
CA ALA A 114 22.54 -0.86 -5.77
C ALA A 114 21.25 -0.26 -5.18
N ILE A 115 21.31 0.27 -3.95
CA ILE A 115 20.17 0.94 -3.29
C ILE A 115 19.84 2.26 -3.99
N GLU A 116 20.83 3.11 -4.27
CA GLU A 116 20.63 4.40 -4.95
C GLU A 116 20.03 4.21 -6.34
N ASP A 117 20.60 3.29 -7.12
CA ASP A 117 20.10 2.92 -8.45
C ASP A 117 18.65 2.43 -8.36
N ALA A 118 18.34 1.56 -7.40
CA ALA A 118 16.97 1.07 -7.19
C ALA A 118 16.00 2.21 -6.85
N ILE A 119 16.35 3.07 -5.90
CA ILE A 119 15.49 4.19 -5.47
C ILE A 119 15.23 5.16 -6.63
N SER A 120 16.22 5.41 -7.49
CA SER A 120 16.05 6.27 -8.68
C SER A 120 15.00 5.77 -9.67
N ARG A 121 14.76 4.44 -9.69
CA ARG A 121 13.74 3.79 -10.53
C ARG A 121 12.38 3.67 -9.83
N LYS A 122 12.25 4.16 -8.58
CA LYS A 122 10.97 4.13 -7.87
C LYS A 122 9.90 4.85 -8.69
N PRO A 123 8.80 4.18 -9.04
CA PRO A 123 7.75 4.80 -9.83
C PRO A 123 7.04 5.88 -9.02
N LYS A 124 6.53 6.92 -9.71
CA LYS A 124 5.73 7.99 -9.10
C LYS A 124 4.42 7.48 -8.50
N GLY A 125 3.89 6.39 -9.04
CA GLY A 125 2.68 5.73 -8.55
C GLY A 125 2.48 4.39 -9.23
N HIS A 126 1.51 3.64 -8.71
CA HIS A 126 1.00 2.45 -9.39
C HIS A 126 -0.35 2.77 -10.02
N ASP A 127 -0.66 2.10 -11.13
CA ASP A 127 -1.93 2.23 -11.83
C ASP A 127 -2.75 0.96 -11.61
N PHE A 128 -3.32 0.82 -10.40
CA PHE A 128 -4.26 -0.26 -10.14
C PHE A 128 -5.57 0.03 -10.87
N ALA A 129 -5.91 -0.81 -11.86
CA ALA A 129 -7.22 -0.78 -12.49
C ALA A 129 -8.18 -1.73 -11.75
N ILE A 130 -9.33 -1.22 -11.30
CA ILE A 130 -10.47 -2.04 -10.89
C ILE A 130 -11.63 -1.69 -11.81
N GLY A 131 -12.09 -2.68 -12.57
CA GLY A 131 -13.28 -2.61 -13.41
C GLY A 131 -13.70 -4.04 -13.75
N ARG A 132 -14.94 -4.25 -14.21
CA ARG A 132 -15.45 -5.59 -14.60
C ARG A 132 -14.62 -6.29 -15.70
N LEU A 133 -13.72 -5.56 -16.35
CA LEU A 133 -12.78 -6.07 -17.36
C LEU A 133 -11.36 -6.28 -16.82
N ALA A 134 -11.09 -5.93 -15.56
CA ALA A 134 -9.81 -6.07 -14.87
C ALA A 134 -9.89 -7.21 -13.84
N SER A 135 -10.32 -8.38 -14.30
CA SER A 135 -10.36 -9.64 -13.54
C SER A 135 -8.98 -10.27 -13.36
N THR A 136 -7.91 -9.54 -13.67
CA THR A 136 -6.52 -10.00 -13.59
C THR A 136 -5.78 -9.21 -12.51
N PRO A 137 -4.95 -9.87 -11.68
CA PRO A 137 -4.12 -9.18 -10.70
C PRO A 137 -3.28 -8.08 -11.34
N ALA A 138 -3.15 -6.94 -10.68
CA ALA A 138 -2.30 -5.85 -11.17
C ALA A 138 -0.82 -6.25 -11.26
N ILE A 139 -0.41 -7.20 -10.41
CA ILE A 139 0.88 -7.86 -10.42
C ILE A 139 0.72 -9.31 -9.97
N GLY A 140 1.60 -10.20 -10.43
CA GLY A 140 1.55 -11.63 -10.07
C GLY A 140 1.99 -11.89 -8.63
N ARG A 141 2.80 -10.99 -8.06
CA ARG A 141 3.29 -11.12 -6.69
C ARG A 141 2.21 -10.87 -5.63
N HIS A 142 2.11 -11.79 -4.66
CA HIS A 142 1.29 -11.63 -3.46
C HIS A 142 1.88 -10.65 -2.45
N MET A 143 1.03 -10.01 -1.65
CA MET A 143 1.46 -9.12 -0.56
C MET A 143 2.39 -9.81 0.45
N SER A 144 2.13 -11.07 0.77
CA SER A 144 2.89 -11.89 1.72
C SER A 144 4.36 -12.04 1.35
N VAL A 145 4.67 -12.07 0.05
CA VAL A 145 6.06 -12.12 -0.46
C VAL A 145 6.87 -10.90 -0.02
N THR A 146 6.21 -9.76 0.15
CA THR A 146 6.83 -8.50 0.58
C THR A 146 6.59 -8.19 2.07
N GLY A 147 6.18 -9.17 2.86
CA GLY A 147 5.98 -9.02 4.31
C GLY A 147 4.69 -8.28 4.71
N GLY A 148 3.65 -8.35 3.88
CA GLY A 148 2.32 -7.80 4.16
C GLY A 148 1.22 -8.85 4.24
#